data_AF-A0A811G653-F1
#
_entry.id   AF-A0A811G653-F1
#
_cell.length_a   1.000
_cell.length_b   1.000
_cell.length_c   1.000
_cell.angle_alpha   90.00
_cell.angle_beta   90.00
_cell.angle_gamma   90.00
#
_symmetry.space_group_name_H-M   'P 1'
#
loop_
_entity.id
_entity.type
_entity.pdbx_description
1 polymer ?
#
loop_
_entity_poly.entity_id
_entity_poly.type
_entity_poly.pdbx_seq_one_letter_code
_entity_poly.pdbx_strand_id
1 'polypeptide(L)'
;MKPRLSPSGIAFVTAAVLFIMAAVVPALVTALLKPIPVGIARSITTQPAATVMVDPACAEASPLSCPHVETTTQLRREVTTKKTDVRDEVDLRVDESLRRTDTNEDIITIDDSLRLIRHSTYPVIDSTSHMKVKSKALNLNFDTGDFARDGLQYFFPFHTERRSYQFFDPIAQKTWPLDYVQQDNGEYVFTQTVPATNLVKAATRSYTQPDDISDEHSTQAQTSDLSPEQQKQLAAMQVTDPQGSALLTPYYTTTRTLWVEPKSGVVVNQEEDVFMFYAGSQREADRIAASGHDDELAKERTILRTSLNWDADTQANARAEARPTVVALKAARVGGFLVKMAGVAALIIGVLLASRRRSEPQCR
;
A
#
# COMPACT_ATOMS: atom_id res chain seq x y z
N MET A 1 -35.06 52.88 10.55
CA MET A 1 -35.33 51.90 11.64
C MET A 1 -34.76 50.55 11.22
N LYS A 2 -33.75 50.01 11.92
CA LYS A 2 -33.31 48.63 11.68
C LYS A 2 -34.35 47.68 12.30
N PRO A 3 -34.91 46.71 11.56
CA PRO A 3 -35.82 45.73 12.13
C PRO A 3 -35.06 44.90 13.18
N ARG A 4 -35.43 45.03 14.45
CA ARG A 4 -34.92 44.14 15.51
C ARG A 4 -35.74 42.86 15.48
N LEU A 5 -35.06 41.71 15.36
CA LEU A 5 -35.72 40.42 15.47
C LEU A 5 -36.38 40.28 16.84
N SER A 6 -37.58 39.69 16.86
CA SER A 6 -38.23 39.29 18.11
C SER A 6 -37.44 38.17 18.80
N PRO A 7 -37.56 37.98 20.13
CA PRO A 7 -36.88 36.89 20.84
C PRO A 7 -37.13 35.50 20.24
N SER A 8 -38.36 35.22 19.78
CA SER A 8 -38.67 33.98 19.05
C SER A 8 -37.98 33.92 17.69
N GLY A 9 -37.91 35.03 16.96
CA GLY A 9 -37.15 35.15 15.72
C GLY A 9 -35.65 34.89 15.90
N ILE A 10 -35.05 35.39 16.98
CA ILE A 10 -33.64 35.10 17.32
C ILE A 10 -33.46 33.60 17.58
N ALA A 11 -34.33 32.99 18.39
CA ALA A 11 -34.25 31.55 18.70
C ALA A 11 -34.37 30.66 17.44
N PHE A 12 -35.25 31.02 16.49
CA PHE A 12 -35.36 30.29 15.23
C PHE A 12 -34.13 30.47 14.32
N VAL A 13 -33.57 31.67 14.24
CA VAL A 13 -32.32 31.90 13.49
C VAL A 13 -31.16 31.13 14.11
N THR A 14 -31.04 31.13 15.44
CA THR A 14 -30.02 30.33 16.14
C THR A 14 -30.18 28.85 15.86
N ALA A 15 -31.41 28.31 15.94
CA ALA A 15 -31.67 26.91 15.60
C ALA A 15 -31.25 26.57 14.16
N ALA A 16 -31.62 27.42 13.20
CA ALA A 16 -31.25 27.24 11.80
C ALA A 16 -29.73 27.24 11.59
N VAL A 17 -29.01 28.19 12.18
CA VAL A 17 -27.54 28.25 12.12
C VAL A 17 -26.90 27.01 12.74
N LEU A 18 -27.39 26.56 13.90
CA LEU A 18 -26.86 25.35 14.56
C LEU A 18 -27.08 24.11 13.69
N PHE A 19 -28.24 23.95 13.05
CA PHE A 19 -28.47 22.83 12.14
C PHE A 19 -27.56 22.88 10.90
N ILE A 20 -27.34 24.07 10.32
CA ILE A 20 -26.40 24.24 9.20
C ILE A 20 -24.97 23.86 9.65
N MET A 21 -24.52 24.40 10.78
CA MET A 21 -23.19 24.11 11.32
C MET A 21 -22.99 22.62 11.59
N ALA A 22 -23.99 21.95 12.16
CA ALA A 22 -23.93 20.52 12.44
C ALA A 22 -23.91 19.63 11.18
N ALA A 23 -24.35 20.15 10.04
CA ALA A 23 -24.26 19.47 8.75
C ALA A 23 -22.93 19.77 8.03
N VAL A 24 -22.51 21.04 8.02
CA VAL A 24 -21.37 21.52 7.22
C VAL A 24 -20.03 21.18 7.87
N VAL A 25 -19.88 21.38 9.19
CA VAL A 25 -18.58 21.20 9.87
C VAL A 25 -18.04 19.77 9.73
N PRO A 26 -18.81 18.70 9.97
CA PRO A 26 -18.29 17.34 9.81
C PRO A 26 -17.89 17.01 8.36
N ALA A 27 -18.65 17.52 7.38
CA ALA A 27 -18.33 17.34 5.97
C ALA A 27 -17.01 18.05 5.59
N LEU A 28 -16.81 19.27 6.08
CA LEU A 28 -15.58 20.03 5.87
C LEU A 28 -14.36 19.34 6.51
N VAL A 29 -14.47 18.87 7.75
CA VAL A 29 -13.41 18.11 8.43
C VAL A 29 -13.04 16.87 7.62
N THR A 30 -14.03 16.14 7.11
CA THR A 30 -13.80 14.96 6.28
C THR A 30 -13.09 15.30 4.97
N ALA A 31 -13.53 16.37 4.29
CA ALA A 31 -12.93 16.83 3.03
C ALA A 31 -11.46 17.25 3.20
N LEU A 32 -11.08 17.79 4.36
CA LEU A 32 -9.71 18.18 4.68
C LEU A 32 -8.80 17.00 5.03
N LEU A 33 -9.34 15.96 5.67
CA LEU A 33 -8.56 14.79 6.13
C LEU A 33 -8.45 13.68 5.08
N LYS A 34 -9.38 13.64 4.11
CA LYS A 34 -9.45 12.59 3.09
C LYS A 34 -8.21 12.49 2.18
N PRO A 35 -7.63 13.59 1.66
CA PRO A 35 -6.53 13.48 0.70
C PRO A 35 -5.20 13.08 1.36
N ILE A 36 -4.36 12.33 0.64
CA ILE A 36 -2.96 12.07 1.03
C ILE A 36 -2.27 13.41 1.36
N PRO A 37 -1.61 13.54 2.53
CA PRO A 37 -0.84 14.74 2.85
C PRO A 37 0.42 14.86 1.98
N VAL A 38 0.81 16.09 1.68
CA VAL A 38 2.07 16.40 0.99
C VAL A 38 3.17 16.66 2.01
N GLY A 39 4.41 16.26 1.69
CA GLY A 39 5.58 16.54 2.51
C GLY A 39 5.73 15.58 3.68
N ILE A 40 5.13 14.39 3.58
CA ILE A 40 5.34 13.32 4.56
C ILE A 40 6.66 12.64 4.24
N ALA A 41 7.37 12.25 5.28
CA ALA A 41 8.43 11.24 5.23
C ALA A 41 8.10 10.18 6.30
N ARG A 42 8.01 8.91 5.90
CA ARG A 42 7.81 7.76 6.79
C ARG A 42 8.95 6.78 6.64
N SER A 43 9.52 6.37 7.75
CA SER A 43 10.48 5.28 7.82
C SER A 43 9.78 4.04 8.36
N ILE A 44 9.92 2.92 7.67
CA ILE A 44 9.33 1.62 7.98
C ILE A 44 10.48 0.64 8.10
N THR A 45 10.55 -0.07 9.23
CA THR A 45 11.56 -1.10 9.47
C THR A 45 10.91 -2.38 9.99
N THR A 46 11.48 -3.51 9.61
CA THR A 46 11.05 -4.81 10.15
C THR A 46 11.90 -5.21 11.34
N GLN A 47 11.40 -6.16 12.12
CA GLN A 47 12.25 -6.93 13.01
C GLN A 47 13.27 -7.73 12.18
N PRO A 48 14.48 -8.01 12.69
CA PRO A 48 15.38 -8.98 12.09
C PRO A 48 14.66 -10.33 11.93
N ALA A 49 14.60 -10.82 10.70
CA ALA A 49 13.95 -12.08 10.34
C ALA A 49 15.00 -13.14 10.01
N ALA A 50 14.77 -14.37 10.46
CA ALA A 50 15.59 -15.51 10.04
C ALA A 50 15.43 -15.75 8.54
N THR A 51 16.55 -15.92 7.86
CA THR A 51 16.60 -15.97 6.40
C THR A 51 17.51 -17.09 5.93
N VAL A 52 17.02 -17.87 4.97
CA VAL A 52 17.81 -18.84 4.21
C VAL A 52 18.01 -18.27 2.81
N MET A 53 19.24 -18.19 2.35
CA MET A 53 19.54 -17.68 1.02
C MET A 53 20.81 -18.29 0.44
N VAL A 54 21.00 -18.21 -0.87
CA VAL A 54 22.31 -18.48 -1.48
C VAL A 54 23.26 -17.34 -1.09
N ASP A 55 24.51 -17.66 -0.74
CA ASP A 55 25.51 -16.64 -0.48
C ASP A 55 25.77 -15.78 -1.73
N PRO A 56 25.46 -14.46 -1.72
CA PRO A 56 25.66 -13.60 -2.88
C PRO A 56 27.12 -13.54 -3.34
N ALA A 57 28.08 -13.73 -2.42
CA ALA A 57 29.51 -13.72 -2.77
C ALA A 57 29.92 -14.93 -3.63
N CYS A 58 29.17 -16.03 -3.56
CA CYS A 58 29.40 -17.24 -4.33
C CYS A 58 28.55 -17.29 -5.61
N ALA A 59 27.33 -16.73 -5.56
CA ALA A 59 26.32 -16.85 -6.61
C ALA A 59 26.77 -16.35 -7.99
N GLU A 60 27.73 -15.42 -8.08
CA GLU A 60 28.24 -14.90 -9.36
C GLU A 60 28.89 -15.98 -10.25
N ALA A 61 29.38 -17.09 -9.68
CA ALA A 61 30.09 -18.14 -10.44
C ALA A 61 29.23 -19.39 -10.72
N SER A 62 28.43 -19.85 -9.76
CA SER A 62 27.56 -21.04 -9.92
C SER A 62 26.47 -21.08 -8.84
N PRO A 63 25.31 -20.42 -9.04
CA PRO A 63 24.30 -20.21 -8.00
C PRO A 63 23.81 -21.48 -7.29
N LEU A 64 23.65 -22.58 -8.02
CA LEU A 64 23.16 -23.85 -7.46
C LEU A 64 24.24 -24.68 -6.76
N SER A 65 25.52 -24.38 -7.00
CA SER A 65 26.64 -25.05 -6.30
C SER A 65 27.05 -24.32 -5.02
N CYS A 66 26.47 -23.14 -4.79
CA CYS A 66 26.76 -22.32 -3.63
C CYS A 66 25.98 -22.82 -2.41
N PRO A 67 26.64 -22.90 -1.24
CA PRO A 67 25.95 -23.29 -0.04
C PRO A 67 24.87 -22.26 0.32
N HIS A 68 23.75 -22.77 0.82
CA HIS A 68 22.80 -21.92 1.52
C HIS A 68 23.43 -21.41 2.81
N VAL A 69 23.20 -20.13 3.10
CA VAL A 69 23.56 -19.51 4.37
C VAL A 69 22.30 -19.25 5.17
N GLU A 70 22.37 -19.60 6.45
CA GLU A 70 21.40 -19.18 7.45
C GLU A 70 21.89 -17.86 8.05
N THR A 71 21.09 -16.81 7.90
CA THR A 71 21.42 -15.47 8.38
C THR A 71 20.15 -14.79 8.88
N THR A 72 20.23 -13.50 9.17
CA THR A 72 19.05 -12.68 9.43
C THR A 72 19.03 -11.47 8.53
N THR A 73 17.84 -11.10 8.07
CA THR A 73 17.62 -9.94 7.21
C THR A 73 16.65 -8.96 7.84
N GLN A 74 16.79 -7.70 7.47
CA GLN A 74 15.91 -6.63 7.89
C GLN A 74 15.54 -5.79 6.67
N LEU A 75 14.25 -5.48 6.53
CA LEU A 75 13.74 -4.56 5.54
C LEU A 75 13.76 -3.14 6.13
N ARG A 76 14.22 -2.18 5.33
CA ARG A 76 14.02 -0.76 5.55
C ARG A 76 13.34 -0.17 4.34
N ARG A 77 12.30 0.63 4.56
CA ARG A 77 11.56 1.36 3.53
C ARG A 77 11.39 2.81 3.97
N GLU A 78 11.76 3.75 3.11
CA GLU A 78 11.49 5.17 3.27
C GLU A 78 10.44 5.59 2.24
N VAL A 79 9.39 6.28 2.69
CA VAL A 79 8.27 6.70 1.86
C VAL A 79 8.13 8.21 1.96
N THR A 80 8.19 8.93 0.83
CA THR A 80 8.08 10.39 0.81
C THR A 80 7.05 10.90 -0.18
N THR A 81 6.32 11.96 0.19
CA THR A 81 5.33 12.60 -0.69
C THR A 81 5.72 14.04 -1.04
N LYS A 82 5.51 14.43 -2.31
CA LYS A 82 5.77 15.79 -2.81
C LYS A 82 4.56 16.32 -3.57
N LYS A 83 4.38 17.65 -3.54
CA LYS A 83 3.32 18.32 -4.32
C LYS A 83 3.61 18.19 -5.81
N THR A 84 2.55 18.08 -6.59
CA THR A 84 2.58 18.30 -8.03
C THR A 84 1.98 19.67 -8.35
N ASP A 85 1.93 20.01 -9.64
CA ASP A 85 1.17 21.13 -10.19
C ASP A 85 -0.35 20.89 -10.17
N VAL A 86 -0.78 19.63 -10.19
CA VAL A 86 -2.19 19.23 -10.07
C VAL A 86 -2.57 19.01 -8.60
N ARG A 87 -3.43 19.88 -8.05
CA ARG A 87 -3.82 19.89 -6.62
C ARG A 87 -4.22 18.52 -6.04
N ASP A 88 -4.90 17.72 -6.85
CA ASP A 88 -5.50 16.45 -6.41
C ASP A 88 -4.55 15.25 -6.63
N GLU A 89 -3.32 15.49 -7.06
CA GLU A 89 -2.26 14.51 -7.27
C GLU A 89 -1.08 14.73 -6.31
N VAL A 90 -0.30 13.67 -6.10
CA VAL A 90 0.90 13.70 -5.24
C VAL A 90 1.97 12.79 -5.83
N ASP A 91 3.19 13.29 -5.92
CA ASP A 91 4.34 12.46 -6.27
C ASP A 91 4.77 11.68 -5.03
N LEU A 92 4.98 10.38 -5.22
CA LEU A 92 5.41 9.44 -4.21
C LEU A 92 6.76 8.86 -4.61
N ARG A 93 7.67 8.81 -3.64
CA ARG A 93 8.96 8.11 -3.78
C ARG A 93 9.15 7.12 -2.65
N VAL A 94 9.57 5.92 -3.01
CA VAL A 94 9.83 4.82 -2.08
C VAL A 94 11.23 4.29 -2.33
N ASP A 95 12.04 4.30 -1.28
CA ASP A 95 13.37 3.69 -1.26
C ASP A 95 13.30 2.49 -0.32
N GLU A 96 13.48 1.29 -0.84
CA GLU A 96 13.40 0.04 -0.08
C GLU A 96 14.70 -0.75 -0.20
N SER A 97 15.18 -1.28 0.93
CA SER A 97 16.29 -2.21 0.98
C SER A 97 15.99 -3.37 1.91
N LEU A 98 16.13 -4.59 1.40
CA LEU A 98 16.26 -5.80 2.19
C LEU A 98 17.75 -6.08 2.40
N ARG A 99 18.18 -6.04 3.66
CA ARG A 99 19.60 -6.08 4.02
C ARG A 99 19.90 -7.23 4.97
N ARG A 100 21.08 -7.84 4.82
CA ARG A 100 21.62 -8.75 5.83
C ARG A 100 22.04 -7.98 7.08
N THR A 101 21.70 -8.45 8.27
CA THR A 101 22.06 -7.75 9.51
C THR A 101 23.48 -8.02 9.97
N ASP A 102 24.05 -9.18 9.61
CA ASP A 102 25.39 -9.62 9.98
C ASP A 102 26.49 -8.92 9.17
N THR A 103 26.27 -8.73 7.87
CA THR A 103 27.22 -8.06 6.96
C THR A 103 26.85 -6.63 6.62
N ASN A 104 25.63 -6.19 6.93
CA ASN A 104 25.10 -4.89 6.55
C ASN A 104 25.08 -4.66 5.02
N GLU A 105 25.02 -5.74 4.24
CA GLU A 105 24.94 -5.69 2.77
C GLU A 105 23.50 -5.78 2.27
N ASP A 106 23.16 -4.93 1.31
CA ASP A 106 21.86 -4.96 0.64
C ASP A 106 21.77 -6.18 -0.29
N ILE A 107 20.71 -6.96 -0.12
CA ILE A 107 20.40 -8.13 -0.96
C ILE A 107 19.54 -7.69 -2.13
N ILE A 108 18.48 -6.92 -1.84
CA ILE A 108 17.52 -6.38 -2.79
C ILE A 108 17.32 -4.91 -2.47
N THR A 109 17.42 -4.04 -3.47
CA THR A 109 17.03 -2.65 -3.35
C THR A 109 15.99 -2.31 -4.40
N ILE A 110 14.94 -1.59 -4.01
CA ILE A 110 13.90 -1.09 -4.89
C ILE A 110 13.83 0.43 -4.74
N ASP A 111 14.00 1.12 -5.85
CA ASP A 111 13.80 2.56 -6.00
C ASP A 111 12.53 2.75 -6.81
N ASP A 112 11.45 3.19 -6.18
CA ASP A 112 10.14 3.32 -6.81
C ASP A 112 9.67 4.76 -6.78
N SER A 113 9.09 5.22 -7.88
CA SER A 113 8.45 6.52 -8.01
C SER A 113 7.15 6.37 -8.76
N LEU A 114 6.14 7.12 -8.35
CA LEU A 114 4.82 7.12 -8.96
C LEU A 114 4.04 8.37 -8.56
N ARG A 115 3.04 8.70 -9.36
CA ARG A 115 2.07 9.73 -9.01
C ARG A 115 0.74 9.10 -8.62
N LEU A 116 0.18 9.56 -7.50
CA LEU A 116 -1.09 9.06 -6.98
C LEU A 116 -2.16 10.15 -7.01
N ILE A 117 -3.40 9.73 -7.24
CA ILE A 117 -4.59 10.54 -6.99
C ILE A 117 -4.83 10.58 -5.48
N ARG A 118 -4.73 11.76 -4.86
CA ARG A 118 -4.68 11.92 -3.39
C ARG A 118 -5.91 11.40 -2.66
N HIS A 119 -7.08 11.41 -3.29
CA HIS A 119 -8.34 11.06 -2.64
C HIS A 119 -8.72 9.57 -2.77
N SER A 120 -8.20 8.88 -3.80
CA SER A 120 -8.46 7.47 -4.07
C SER A 120 -7.24 6.60 -3.78
N THR A 121 -6.05 7.20 -3.68
CA THR A 121 -4.73 6.58 -3.47
C THR A 121 -4.28 5.62 -4.58
N TYR A 122 -4.99 5.61 -5.71
CA TYR A 122 -4.60 4.89 -6.91
C TYR A 122 -3.58 5.70 -7.72
N PRO A 123 -2.72 5.03 -8.51
CA PRO A 123 -1.91 5.68 -9.52
C PRO A 123 -2.75 6.52 -10.49
N VAL A 124 -2.14 7.57 -11.04
CA VAL A 124 -2.71 8.28 -12.20
C VAL A 124 -2.65 7.38 -13.44
N ILE A 125 -3.41 7.75 -14.47
CA ILE A 125 -3.53 6.98 -15.72
C ILE A 125 -2.23 7.02 -16.52
N ASP A 126 -1.56 8.18 -16.52
CA ASP A 126 -0.35 8.44 -17.30
C ASP A 126 0.87 7.65 -16.78
N SER A 127 1.84 7.40 -17.67
CA SER A 127 3.13 6.77 -17.39
C SER A 127 4.06 7.62 -16.50
N THR A 128 3.67 7.74 -15.24
CA THR A 128 4.39 8.50 -14.21
C THR A 128 5.05 7.59 -13.17
N SER A 129 4.89 6.27 -13.31
CA SER A 129 5.62 5.32 -12.48
C SER A 129 6.98 5.02 -13.10
N HIS A 130 7.99 4.88 -12.27
CA HIS A 130 9.32 4.47 -12.68
C HIS A 130 9.98 3.73 -11.53
N MET A 131 10.55 2.56 -11.82
CA MET A 131 11.13 1.70 -10.80
C MET A 131 12.49 1.15 -11.23
N LYS A 132 13.42 1.10 -10.28
CA LYS A 132 14.70 0.41 -10.44
C LYS A 132 14.83 -0.66 -9.37
N VAL A 133 15.22 -1.86 -9.77
CA VAL A 133 15.42 -2.98 -8.86
C VAL A 133 16.81 -3.57 -9.05
N LYS A 134 17.51 -3.74 -7.94
CA LYS A 134 18.81 -4.42 -7.91
C LYS A 134 18.72 -5.60 -6.97
N SER A 135 19.22 -6.75 -7.40
CA SER A 135 19.39 -7.93 -6.56
C SER A 135 20.69 -8.63 -6.90
N LYS A 136 21.60 -8.69 -5.93
CA LYS A 136 22.88 -9.42 -6.11
C LYS A 136 22.63 -10.93 -6.27
N ALA A 137 21.72 -11.48 -5.45
CA ALA A 137 21.39 -12.90 -5.46
C ALA A 137 20.79 -13.39 -6.79
N LEU A 138 20.13 -12.49 -7.54
CA LEU A 138 19.54 -12.79 -8.84
C LEU A 138 20.37 -12.25 -10.02
N ASN A 139 21.55 -11.65 -9.76
CA ASN A 139 22.33 -10.90 -10.74
C ASN A 139 21.46 -9.94 -11.57
N LEU A 140 20.56 -9.24 -10.87
CA LEU A 140 19.51 -8.44 -11.47
C LEU A 140 19.77 -6.96 -11.24
N ASN A 141 19.67 -6.16 -12.29
CA ASN A 141 19.71 -4.71 -12.22
C ASN A 141 18.83 -4.14 -13.34
N PHE A 142 17.52 -4.05 -13.11
CA PHE A 142 16.61 -3.55 -14.14
C PHE A 142 16.07 -2.17 -13.78
N ASP A 143 15.73 -1.46 -14.84
CA ASP A 143 15.14 -0.13 -14.85
C ASP A 143 13.93 -0.23 -15.79
N THR A 144 12.75 0.08 -15.28
CA THR A 144 11.50 -0.05 -16.05
C THR A 144 11.37 0.99 -17.14
N GLY A 145 12.10 2.11 -17.03
CA GLY A 145 11.66 3.35 -17.66
C GLY A 145 10.33 3.84 -17.05
N ASP A 146 9.74 4.83 -17.71
CA ASP A 146 8.42 5.36 -17.31
C ASP A 146 7.32 4.39 -17.78
N PHE A 147 6.36 4.11 -16.91
CA PHE A 147 5.24 3.22 -17.20
C PHE A 147 3.98 3.58 -16.41
N ALA A 148 2.84 3.11 -16.91
CA ALA A 148 1.57 3.15 -16.20
C ALA A 148 1.34 1.82 -15.45
N ARG A 149 0.76 1.90 -14.25
CA ARG A 149 0.34 0.71 -13.48
C ARG A 149 -0.96 0.96 -12.76
N ASP A 150 -1.71 -0.11 -12.54
CA ASP A 150 -2.90 -0.12 -11.71
C ASP A 150 -2.60 -0.65 -10.30
N GLY A 151 -3.64 -0.67 -9.46
CA GLY A 151 -3.57 -1.23 -8.11
C GLY A 151 -3.04 -0.28 -7.03
N LEU A 152 -3.48 -0.53 -5.80
CA LEU A 152 -2.95 0.10 -4.60
C LEU A 152 -1.58 -0.48 -4.23
N GLN A 153 -0.82 0.22 -3.40
CA GLN A 153 0.42 -0.31 -2.84
C GLN A 153 0.73 0.28 -1.45
N TYR A 154 1.10 1.57 -1.39
CA TYR A 154 1.64 2.17 -0.15
C TYR A 154 0.60 2.89 0.72
N PHE A 155 -0.53 3.29 0.13
CA PHE A 155 -1.60 4.02 0.81
C PHE A 155 -2.95 3.38 0.52
N PHE A 156 -3.83 3.36 1.53
CA PHE A 156 -5.23 3.00 1.34
C PHE A 156 -6.12 4.24 1.28
N PRO A 157 -7.26 4.12 0.59
CA PRO A 157 -8.27 5.16 0.59
C PRO A 157 -8.79 5.41 2.00
N PHE A 158 -9.01 6.68 2.30
CA PHE A 158 -9.77 7.12 3.47
C PHE A 158 -11.14 6.43 3.53
N HIS A 159 -11.60 6.08 4.72
CA HIS A 159 -12.77 5.21 4.90
C HIS A 159 -12.61 3.89 4.14
N THR A 160 -11.49 3.20 4.40
CA THR A 160 -11.21 1.89 3.82
C THR A 160 -12.40 0.96 4.00
N GLU A 161 -12.76 0.28 2.92
CA GLU A 161 -13.93 -0.58 2.82
C GLU A 161 -13.54 -2.05 3.02
N ARG A 162 -14.49 -2.87 3.43
CA ARG A 162 -14.31 -4.31 3.61
C ARG A 162 -14.53 -5.03 2.27
N ARG A 163 -13.59 -4.85 1.35
CA ARG A 163 -13.64 -5.45 0.01
C ARG A 163 -12.24 -5.79 -0.49
N SER A 164 -12.18 -6.53 -1.57
CA SER A 164 -10.92 -6.75 -2.29
C SER A 164 -10.47 -5.48 -3.00
N TYR A 165 -9.17 -5.23 -2.95
CA TYR A 165 -8.49 -4.17 -3.68
C TYR A 165 -7.51 -4.78 -4.67
N GLN A 166 -7.43 -4.24 -5.88
CA GLN A 166 -6.30 -4.51 -6.74
C GLN A 166 -5.04 -3.94 -6.08
N PHE A 167 -3.99 -4.75 -5.96
CA PHE A 167 -2.76 -4.37 -5.27
C PHE A 167 -1.53 -4.79 -6.07
N PHE A 168 -0.67 -3.83 -6.39
CA PHE A 168 0.48 -4.02 -7.27
C PHE A 168 1.64 -4.66 -6.51
N ASP A 169 2.22 -5.73 -7.07
CA ASP A 169 3.43 -6.35 -6.55
C ASP A 169 4.68 -5.87 -7.32
N PRO A 170 5.66 -5.23 -6.65
CA PRO A 170 6.83 -4.65 -7.31
C PRO A 170 7.85 -5.69 -7.77
N ILE A 171 7.84 -6.92 -7.25
CA ILE A 171 8.78 -7.98 -7.64
C ILE A 171 8.21 -8.77 -8.83
N ALA A 172 6.94 -9.15 -8.73
CA ALA A 172 6.20 -9.86 -9.76
C ALA A 172 5.70 -8.93 -10.88
N GLN A 173 5.77 -7.61 -10.70
CA GLN A 173 5.48 -6.61 -11.73
C GLN A 173 4.09 -6.79 -12.34
N LYS A 174 3.12 -7.02 -11.45
CA LYS A 174 1.72 -7.30 -11.79
C LYS A 174 0.85 -7.13 -10.54
N THR A 175 -0.43 -6.87 -10.79
CA THR A 175 -1.46 -6.67 -9.79
C THR A 175 -2.20 -7.98 -9.46
N TRP A 176 -2.41 -8.22 -8.17
CA TRP A 176 -3.25 -9.30 -7.63
C TRP A 176 -4.26 -8.74 -6.63
N PRO A 177 -5.39 -9.42 -6.40
CA PRO A 177 -6.33 -9.00 -5.37
C PRO A 177 -5.71 -9.10 -3.98
N LEU A 178 -5.94 -8.07 -3.19
CA LEU A 178 -5.70 -8.00 -1.76
C LEU A 178 -7.06 -8.05 -1.07
N ASP A 179 -7.38 -9.19 -0.48
CA ASP A 179 -8.71 -9.52 0.02
C ASP A 179 -8.88 -9.10 1.48
N TYR A 180 -10.03 -8.52 1.81
CA TYR A 180 -10.41 -8.32 3.21
C TYR A 180 -10.67 -9.68 3.86
N VAL A 181 -9.97 -9.94 4.97
CA VAL A 181 -10.11 -11.19 5.72
C VAL A 181 -10.99 -10.96 6.95
N GLN A 182 -10.62 -10.02 7.80
CA GLN A 182 -11.27 -9.80 9.09
C GLN A 182 -11.01 -8.41 9.67
N GLN A 183 -11.62 -8.14 10.82
CA GLN A 183 -11.29 -6.99 11.65
C GLN A 183 -10.65 -7.50 12.95
N ASP A 184 -9.47 -6.98 13.27
CA ASP A 184 -8.72 -7.32 14.49
C ASP A 184 -8.36 -6.05 15.26
N ASN A 185 -8.71 -5.99 16.55
CA ASN A 185 -8.48 -4.83 17.43
C ASN A 185 -8.89 -3.46 16.86
N GLY A 186 -9.90 -3.42 16.00
CA GLY A 186 -10.37 -2.20 15.35
C GLY A 186 -9.75 -1.91 13.97
N GLU A 187 -8.70 -2.64 13.58
CA GLU A 187 -7.98 -2.56 12.31
C GLU A 187 -8.57 -3.56 11.31
N TYR A 188 -8.57 -3.23 10.02
CA TYR A 188 -8.96 -4.18 8.96
C TYR A 188 -7.74 -4.96 8.50
N VAL A 189 -7.88 -6.28 8.44
CA VAL A 189 -6.84 -7.21 8.03
C VAL A 189 -7.11 -7.63 6.60
N PHE A 190 -6.12 -7.47 5.75
CA PHE A 190 -6.15 -7.85 4.35
C PHE A 190 -5.02 -8.83 4.03
N THR A 191 -5.25 -9.78 3.13
CA THR A 191 -4.23 -10.74 2.69
C THR A 191 -4.17 -10.81 1.18
N GLN A 192 -2.97 -10.82 0.63
CA GLN A 192 -2.68 -11.05 -0.78
C GLN A 192 -1.72 -12.20 -0.90
N THR A 193 -2.04 -13.15 -1.78
CA THR A 193 -1.15 -14.25 -2.15
C THR A 193 -0.76 -14.09 -3.60
N VAL A 194 0.54 -13.88 -3.85
CA VAL A 194 1.10 -13.90 -5.19
C VAL A 194 1.52 -15.34 -5.50
N PRO A 195 0.90 -16.00 -6.49
CA PRO A 195 1.27 -17.36 -6.85
C PRO A 195 2.69 -17.41 -7.40
N ALA A 196 3.28 -18.61 -7.48
CA ALA A 196 4.60 -18.82 -8.03
C ALA A 196 4.72 -18.16 -9.42
N THR A 197 5.45 -17.05 -9.47
CA THR A 197 5.57 -16.19 -10.64
C THR A 197 6.98 -16.28 -11.18
N ASN A 198 7.10 -16.64 -12.46
CA ASN A 198 8.38 -16.68 -13.15
C ASN A 198 8.97 -15.26 -13.23
N LEU A 199 10.15 -15.06 -12.65
CA LEU A 199 10.79 -13.75 -12.55
C LEU A 199 11.41 -13.27 -13.87
N VAL A 200 11.76 -14.17 -14.80
CA VAL A 200 12.15 -13.77 -16.17
C VAL A 200 10.97 -13.14 -16.90
N LYS A 201 9.77 -13.72 -16.74
CA LYS A 201 8.53 -13.13 -17.27
C LYS A 201 8.16 -11.83 -16.56
N ALA A 202 8.37 -11.74 -15.24
CA ALA A 202 8.15 -10.51 -14.49
C ALA A 202 9.06 -9.38 -14.99
N ALA A 203 10.36 -9.66 -15.15
CA ALA A 203 11.33 -8.71 -15.67
C ALA A 203 11.06 -8.34 -17.15
N THR A 204 10.58 -9.29 -17.96
CA THR A 204 10.11 -8.99 -19.34
C THR A 204 8.94 -8.01 -19.32
N ARG A 205 7.95 -8.22 -18.44
CA ARG A 205 6.85 -7.27 -18.26
C ARG A 205 7.35 -5.88 -17.86
N SER A 206 8.39 -5.81 -17.02
CA SER A 206 8.96 -4.54 -16.55
C SER A 206 9.47 -3.64 -17.68
N TYR A 207 9.93 -4.22 -18.79
CA TYR A 207 10.40 -3.48 -19.97
C TYR A 207 9.30 -3.22 -21.01
N THR A 208 8.11 -3.78 -20.81
CA THR A 208 7.00 -3.78 -21.78
C THR A 208 5.68 -3.40 -21.12
N GLN A 209 5.76 -2.67 -19.99
CA GLN A 209 4.59 -2.12 -19.33
C GLN A 209 3.92 -1.09 -20.26
N PRO A 210 2.59 -0.91 -20.15
CA PRO A 210 1.88 0.04 -20.97
C PRO A 210 2.22 1.50 -20.60
N ASP A 211 2.00 2.39 -21.55
CA ASP A 211 2.10 3.84 -21.33
C ASP A 211 0.83 4.41 -20.66
N ASP A 212 -0.31 3.71 -20.77
CA ASP A 212 -1.60 4.07 -20.17
C ASP A 212 -2.24 2.85 -19.46
N ILE A 213 -2.84 3.04 -18.27
CA ILE A 213 -3.50 1.93 -17.54
C ILE A 213 -4.68 1.30 -18.29
N SER A 214 -5.27 2.01 -19.26
CA SER A 214 -6.38 1.55 -20.08
C SER A 214 -5.95 0.65 -21.24
N ASP A 215 -4.65 0.63 -21.55
CA ASP A 215 -4.10 -0.31 -22.52
C ASP A 215 -4.23 -1.75 -22.00
N GLU A 216 -4.43 -2.70 -22.91
CA GLU A 216 -4.32 -4.09 -22.54
C GLU A 216 -2.92 -4.36 -22.01
N HIS A 217 -2.84 -4.81 -20.75
CA HIS A 217 -1.57 -5.26 -20.19
C HIS A 217 -0.97 -6.26 -21.17
N SER A 218 0.34 -6.11 -21.47
CA SER A 218 1.09 -6.95 -22.40
C SER A 218 1.22 -8.38 -21.88
N THR A 219 0.09 -9.08 -21.75
CA THR A 219 -0.03 -10.50 -21.42
C THR A 219 0.70 -11.38 -22.43
N GLN A 220 1.11 -10.79 -23.56
CA GLN A 220 1.83 -11.39 -24.66
C GLN A 220 3.28 -10.89 -24.81
N ALA A 221 3.79 -10.01 -23.95
CA ALA A 221 5.18 -9.54 -24.06
C ALA A 221 6.15 -10.73 -24.07
N GLN A 222 6.89 -10.87 -25.15
CA GLN A 222 7.89 -11.92 -25.28
C GLN A 222 9.27 -11.33 -25.02
N THR A 223 10.15 -12.13 -24.43
CA THR A 223 11.55 -11.74 -24.26
C THR A 223 12.23 -11.44 -25.61
N SER A 224 11.75 -12.04 -26.70
CA SER A 224 12.22 -11.76 -28.06
C SER A 224 11.97 -10.32 -28.54
N ASP A 225 11.02 -9.62 -27.92
CA ASP A 225 10.65 -8.25 -28.30
C ASP A 225 11.59 -7.21 -27.67
N LEU A 226 12.47 -7.64 -26.75
CA LEU A 226 13.41 -6.80 -26.03
C LEU A 226 14.71 -6.55 -26.80
N SER A 227 15.49 -5.55 -26.38
CA SER A 227 16.83 -5.30 -26.94
C SER A 227 17.78 -6.47 -26.67
N PRO A 228 18.84 -6.67 -27.50
CA PRO A 228 19.83 -7.73 -27.25
C PRO A 228 20.48 -7.66 -25.86
N GLU A 229 20.72 -6.46 -25.35
CA GLU A 229 21.27 -6.22 -24.01
C GLU A 229 20.30 -6.68 -22.91
N GLN A 230 19.01 -6.32 -23.05
CA GLN A 230 17.96 -6.74 -22.12
C GLN A 230 17.78 -8.26 -22.16
N GLN A 231 17.75 -8.87 -23.33
CA GLN A 231 17.69 -10.33 -23.49
C GLN A 231 18.87 -11.03 -22.81
N LYS A 232 20.09 -10.51 -22.99
CA LYS A 232 21.29 -11.04 -22.33
C LYS A 232 21.19 -10.97 -20.80
N GLN A 233 20.67 -9.87 -20.27
CA GLN A 233 20.45 -9.72 -18.82
C GLN A 233 19.41 -10.71 -18.29
N LEU A 234 18.29 -10.89 -19.00
CA LEU A 234 17.27 -11.86 -18.60
C LEU A 234 17.73 -13.32 -18.71
N ALA A 235 18.58 -13.63 -19.69
CA ALA A 235 19.20 -14.94 -19.81
C ALA A 235 20.15 -15.24 -18.64
N ALA A 236 20.85 -14.22 -18.12
CA ALA A 236 21.76 -14.36 -16.98
C ALA A 236 21.05 -14.70 -15.65
N MET A 237 19.72 -14.55 -15.57
CA MET A 237 18.93 -14.97 -14.42
C MET A 237 18.72 -16.49 -14.36
N GLN A 238 18.94 -17.20 -15.48
CA GLN A 238 18.64 -18.62 -15.64
C GLN A 238 19.89 -19.44 -15.33
N VAL A 239 19.69 -20.63 -14.77
CA VAL A 239 20.77 -21.51 -14.34
C VAL A 239 20.54 -22.91 -14.86
N THR A 240 21.60 -23.66 -15.14
CA THR A 240 21.48 -25.08 -15.45
C THR A 240 21.44 -25.87 -14.15
N ASP A 241 20.60 -26.91 -14.08
CA ASP A 241 20.59 -27.81 -12.93
C ASP A 241 21.97 -28.45 -12.65
N PRO A 242 22.22 -28.97 -11.44
CA PRO A 242 23.51 -29.58 -11.10
C PRO A 242 23.88 -30.79 -11.95
N GLN A 243 22.90 -31.44 -12.59
CA GLN A 243 23.12 -32.59 -13.48
C GLN A 243 23.42 -32.16 -14.93
N GLY A 244 23.35 -30.87 -15.26
CA GLY A 244 23.51 -30.33 -16.60
C GLY A 244 22.32 -30.60 -17.54
N SER A 245 21.19 -31.09 -17.04
CA SER A 245 20.15 -31.72 -17.85
C SER A 245 18.97 -30.80 -18.20
N ALA A 246 18.68 -29.81 -17.33
CA ALA A 246 17.57 -28.89 -17.50
C ALA A 246 17.96 -27.45 -17.15
N LEU A 247 17.31 -26.51 -17.84
CA LEU A 247 17.38 -25.09 -17.55
C LEU A 247 16.35 -24.74 -16.47
N LEU A 248 16.80 -24.10 -15.40
CA LEU A 248 15.97 -23.62 -14.31
C LEU A 248 15.86 -22.10 -14.39
N THR A 249 14.67 -21.59 -14.07
CA THR A 249 14.40 -20.16 -14.03
C THR A 249 13.96 -19.76 -12.62
N PRO A 250 14.24 -18.52 -12.19
CA PRO A 250 13.86 -18.07 -10.86
C PRO A 250 12.36 -17.76 -10.80
N TYR A 251 11.74 -18.16 -9.70
CA TYR A 251 10.35 -17.94 -9.35
C TYR A 251 10.27 -17.17 -8.04
N TYR A 252 9.18 -16.42 -7.88
CA TYR A 252 8.85 -15.70 -6.66
C TYR A 252 7.40 -15.98 -6.27
N THR A 253 7.17 -16.18 -4.99
CA THR A 253 5.84 -16.20 -4.38
C THR A 253 5.91 -15.43 -3.07
N THR A 254 4.80 -14.79 -2.73
CA THR A 254 4.66 -14.14 -1.44
C THR A 254 3.24 -14.30 -0.91
N THR A 255 3.12 -14.39 0.41
CA THR A 255 1.88 -14.08 1.10
C THR A 255 2.13 -12.86 1.97
N ARG A 256 1.35 -11.81 1.77
CA ARG A 256 1.42 -10.59 2.58
C ARG A 256 0.11 -10.32 3.28
N THR A 257 0.20 -9.90 4.53
CA THR A 257 -0.94 -9.50 5.35
C THR A 257 -0.74 -8.06 5.82
N LEU A 258 -1.76 -7.22 5.63
CA LEU A 258 -1.75 -5.81 5.99
C LEU A 258 -2.83 -5.54 7.02
N TRP A 259 -2.49 -4.73 8.03
CA TRP A 259 -3.46 -4.16 8.96
C TRP A 259 -3.63 -2.69 8.62
N VAL A 260 -4.87 -2.25 8.47
CA VAL A 260 -5.22 -0.90 8.05
C VAL A 260 -6.18 -0.27 9.03
N GLU A 261 -5.88 0.96 9.49
CA GLU A 261 -6.82 1.72 10.30
C GLU A 261 -7.99 2.20 9.41
N PRO A 262 -9.23 1.73 9.63
CA PRO A 262 -10.31 1.86 8.64
C PRO A 262 -10.76 3.29 8.35
N LYS A 263 -10.56 4.22 9.29
CA LYS A 263 -11.02 5.61 9.10
C LYS A 263 -10.06 6.42 8.26
N SER A 264 -8.77 6.33 8.56
CA SER A 264 -7.71 7.09 7.92
C SER A 264 -7.14 6.41 6.67
N GLY A 265 -7.20 5.08 6.57
CA GLY A 265 -6.51 4.34 5.51
C GLY A 265 -5.00 4.21 5.73
N VAL A 266 -4.51 4.45 6.94
CA VAL A 266 -3.10 4.22 7.29
C VAL A 266 -2.87 2.73 7.48
N VAL A 267 -1.89 2.16 6.78
CA VAL A 267 -1.36 0.82 7.06
C VAL A 267 -0.58 0.89 8.38
N VAL A 268 -0.96 0.08 9.35
CA VAL A 268 -0.45 0.09 10.72
C VAL A 268 0.39 -1.14 11.07
N ASN A 269 0.30 -2.19 10.26
CA ASN A 269 1.22 -3.32 10.29
C ASN A 269 1.30 -3.98 8.90
N GLN A 270 2.41 -4.67 8.63
CA GLN A 270 2.57 -5.54 7.48
C GLN A 270 3.42 -6.76 7.88
N GLU A 271 2.93 -7.92 7.49
CA GLU A 271 3.66 -9.19 7.50
C GLU A 271 3.82 -9.69 6.06
N GLU A 272 4.97 -10.27 5.75
CA GLU A 272 5.28 -10.72 4.40
C GLU A 272 6.21 -11.94 4.40
N ASP A 273 5.73 -13.04 3.84
CA ASP A 273 6.47 -14.28 3.65
C ASP A 273 7.00 -14.34 2.22
N VAL A 274 8.28 -14.04 2.03
CA VAL A 274 8.94 -14.01 0.72
C VAL A 274 9.62 -15.34 0.45
N PHE A 275 9.35 -15.93 -0.72
CA PHE A 275 10.07 -17.10 -1.19
C PHE A 275 10.46 -16.96 -2.67
N MET A 276 11.77 -16.98 -2.91
CA MET A 276 12.39 -17.01 -4.24
C MET A 276 13.18 -18.30 -4.41
N PHE A 277 13.00 -18.99 -5.53
CA PHE A 277 13.62 -20.28 -5.80
C PHE A 277 13.72 -20.58 -7.29
N TYR A 278 14.58 -21.53 -7.67
CA TYR A 278 14.68 -22.01 -9.04
C TYR A 278 13.73 -23.18 -9.33
N ALA A 279 13.10 -23.17 -10.50
CA ALA A 279 12.30 -24.29 -11.01
C ALA A 279 12.40 -24.43 -12.53
N GLY A 280 12.28 -25.66 -13.03
CA GLY A 280 12.35 -26.00 -14.45
C GLY A 280 11.02 -25.82 -15.20
N SER A 281 9.90 -25.66 -14.49
CA SER A 281 8.60 -25.40 -15.10
C SER A 281 7.62 -24.74 -14.11
N GLN A 282 6.54 -24.14 -14.64
CA GLN A 282 5.46 -23.58 -13.81
C GLN A 282 4.84 -24.63 -12.89
N ARG A 283 4.58 -25.85 -13.39
CA ARG A 283 4.00 -26.93 -12.58
C ARG A 283 4.90 -27.34 -11.42
N GLU A 284 6.21 -27.40 -11.66
CA GLU A 284 7.19 -27.66 -10.60
C GLU A 284 7.22 -26.51 -9.59
N ALA A 285 7.15 -25.27 -10.06
CA ALA A 285 7.16 -24.09 -9.21
C ALA A 285 5.91 -24.01 -8.31
N ASP A 286 4.74 -24.30 -8.85
CA ASP A 286 3.49 -24.33 -8.09
C ASP A 286 3.55 -25.41 -6.99
N ARG A 287 4.14 -26.58 -7.28
CA ARG A 287 4.36 -27.64 -6.29
C ARG A 287 5.33 -27.18 -5.18
N ILE A 288 6.49 -26.63 -5.54
CA ILE A 288 7.48 -26.13 -4.57
C ILE A 288 6.87 -25.05 -3.68
N ALA A 289 6.11 -24.12 -4.27
CA ALA A 289 5.43 -23.07 -3.51
C ALA A 289 4.37 -23.62 -2.54
N ALA A 290 3.62 -24.65 -2.94
CA ALA A 290 2.60 -25.28 -2.09
C ALA A 290 3.21 -26.12 -0.95
N SER A 291 4.29 -26.85 -1.22
CA SER A 291 5.02 -27.66 -0.24
C SER A 291 5.89 -26.81 0.70
N GLY A 292 6.29 -25.61 0.27
CA GLY A 292 7.16 -24.72 1.02
C GLY A 292 8.53 -25.33 1.28
N HIS A 293 9.02 -25.22 2.52
CA HIS A 293 10.37 -25.65 2.90
C HIS A 293 10.56 -27.17 2.97
N ASP A 294 9.47 -27.93 3.08
CA ASP A 294 9.54 -29.39 3.21
C ASP A 294 9.87 -30.09 1.87
N ASP A 295 9.75 -29.38 0.75
CA ASP A 295 10.10 -29.90 -0.57
C ASP A 295 11.62 -30.15 -0.68
N GLU A 296 12.00 -31.34 -1.15
CA GLU A 296 13.41 -31.70 -1.31
C GLU A 296 14.13 -30.78 -2.31
N LEU A 297 13.46 -30.33 -3.38
CA LEU A 297 14.05 -29.41 -4.33
C LEU A 297 14.18 -28.00 -3.74
N ALA A 298 13.27 -27.59 -2.85
CA ALA A 298 13.39 -26.30 -2.18
C ALA A 298 14.68 -26.20 -1.36
N LYS A 299 15.14 -27.31 -0.76
CA LYS A 299 16.39 -27.34 0.01
C LYS A 299 17.64 -27.05 -0.82
N GLU A 300 17.60 -27.35 -2.12
CA GLU A 300 18.72 -27.15 -3.04
C GLU A 300 18.56 -25.90 -3.92
N ARG A 301 17.32 -25.44 -4.13
CA ARG A 301 17.00 -24.41 -5.14
C ARG A 301 16.49 -23.10 -4.54
N THR A 302 16.50 -22.94 -3.22
CA THR A 302 16.09 -21.69 -2.57
C THR A 302 17.09 -20.59 -2.89
N ILE A 303 16.62 -19.49 -3.45
CA ILE A 303 17.43 -18.28 -3.66
C ILE A 303 17.39 -17.41 -2.40
N LEU A 304 16.19 -17.17 -1.89
CA LEU A 304 15.91 -16.36 -0.71
C LEU A 304 14.59 -16.80 -0.10
N ARG A 305 14.56 -17.03 1.21
CA ARG A 305 13.35 -17.25 1.99
C ARG A 305 13.42 -16.48 3.30
N THR A 306 12.44 -15.62 3.54
CA THR A 306 12.38 -14.79 4.76
C THR A 306 10.93 -14.45 5.11
N SER A 307 10.67 -14.22 6.39
CA SER A 307 9.37 -13.83 6.93
C SER A 307 9.51 -12.51 7.67
N LEU A 308 9.03 -11.44 7.05
CA LEU A 308 9.23 -10.07 7.48
C LEU A 308 8.00 -9.58 8.26
N ASN A 309 8.22 -8.88 9.38
CA ASN A 309 7.16 -8.22 10.14
C ASN A 309 7.67 -6.86 10.63
N TRP A 310 6.83 -5.83 10.57
CA TRP A 310 7.20 -4.51 11.11
C TRP A 310 7.60 -4.59 12.58
N ASP A 311 8.62 -3.83 12.95
CA ASP A 311 9.00 -3.69 14.36
C ASP A 311 7.98 -2.86 15.15
N ALA A 312 8.08 -2.96 16.48
CA ALA A 312 7.12 -2.31 17.38
C ALA A 312 7.10 -0.78 17.23
N ASP A 313 8.25 -0.16 16.95
CA ASP A 313 8.36 1.29 16.77
C ASP A 313 7.66 1.74 15.49
N THR A 314 7.86 1.02 14.38
CA THR A 314 7.18 1.24 13.10
C THR A 314 5.67 1.15 13.27
N GLN A 315 5.18 0.08 13.93
CA GLN A 315 3.76 -0.08 14.19
C GLN A 315 3.19 1.03 15.10
N ALA A 316 3.93 1.42 16.14
CA ALA A 316 3.52 2.50 17.05
C ALA A 316 3.45 3.85 16.33
N ASN A 317 4.44 4.16 15.50
CA ASN A 317 4.50 5.39 14.71
C ASN A 317 3.35 5.46 13.69
N ALA A 318 3.06 4.35 12.99
CA ALA A 318 1.95 4.29 12.04
C ALA A 318 0.59 4.50 12.73
N ARG A 319 0.36 3.90 13.90
CA ARG A 319 -0.86 4.14 14.69
C ARG A 319 -0.94 5.57 15.23
N ALA A 320 0.20 6.15 15.63
CA ALA A 320 0.28 7.54 16.06
C ALA A 320 -0.06 8.51 14.92
N GLU A 321 0.30 8.17 13.69
CA GLU A 321 -0.07 8.93 12.50
C GLU A 321 -1.56 8.85 12.15
N ALA A 322 -2.18 7.68 12.32
CA ALA A 322 -3.62 7.52 12.11
C ALA A 322 -4.47 8.28 13.15
N ARG A 323 -3.95 8.41 14.38
CA ARG A 323 -4.70 8.88 15.56
C ARG A 323 -5.33 10.28 15.40
N PRO A 324 -4.64 11.33 14.92
CA PRO A 324 -5.24 12.66 14.72
C PRO A 324 -6.49 12.61 13.84
N THR A 325 -6.45 11.85 12.76
CA THR A 325 -7.58 11.66 11.84
C THR A 325 -8.76 10.99 12.54
N VAL A 326 -8.50 9.88 13.24
CA VAL A 326 -9.53 9.15 13.99
C VAL A 326 -10.18 10.03 15.06
N VAL A 327 -9.35 10.77 15.83
CA VAL A 327 -9.83 11.67 16.88
C VAL A 327 -10.63 12.82 16.31
N ALA A 328 -10.15 13.47 15.23
CA ALA A 328 -10.85 14.57 14.58
C ALA A 328 -12.22 14.14 14.04
N LEU A 329 -12.31 12.97 13.41
CA LEU A 329 -13.57 12.41 12.93
C LEU A 329 -14.54 12.09 14.07
N LYS A 330 -14.04 11.50 15.16
CA LYS A 330 -14.86 11.21 16.34
C LYS A 330 -15.37 12.50 16.98
N ALA A 331 -14.50 13.51 17.13
CA ALA A 331 -14.85 14.82 17.66
C ALA A 331 -15.88 15.54 16.78
N ALA A 332 -15.69 15.53 15.46
CA ALA A 332 -16.64 16.12 14.51
C ALA A 332 -18.01 15.45 14.59
N ARG A 333 -18.06 14.12 14.71
CA ARG A 333 -19.32 13.37 14.88
C ARG A 333 -20.03 13.73 16.20
N VAL A 334 -19.33 13.68 17.32
CA VAL A 334 -19.89 13.97 18.64
C VAL A 334 -20.30 15.44 18.75
N GLY A 335 -19.43 16.36 18.33
CA GLY A 335 -19.70 17.79 18.31
C GLY A 335 -20.90 18.12 17.42
N GLY A 336 -20.96 17.54 16.22
CA GLY A 336 -22.12 17.68 15.33
C GLY A 336 -23.42 17.21 15.97
N PHE A 337 -23.40 16.10 16.71
CA PHE A 337 -24.56 15.64 17.48
C PHE A 337 -24.99 16.63 18.57
N LEU A 338 -24.05 17.13 19.38
CA LEU A 338 -24.33 18.11 20.44
C LEU A 338 -24.89 19.43 19.87
N VAL A 339 -24.33 19.90 18.76
CA VAL A 339 -24.82 21.10 18.06
C VAL A 339 -26.24 20.89 17.53
N LYS A 340 -26.58 19.70 17.01
CA LYS A 340 -27.98 19.36 16.64
C LYS A 340 -28.91 19.43 17.84
N MET A 341 -28.51 18.87 18.98
CA MET A 341 -29.32 18.91 20.20
C MET A 341 -29.55 20.34 20.70
N ALA A 342 -28.52 21.20 20.64
CA ALA A 342 -28.66 22.62 20.94
C ALA A 342 -29.61 23.32 19.95
N GLY A 343 -29.56 22.96 18.66
CA GLY A 343 -30.49 23.45 17.64
C GLY A 343 -31.95 23.08 17.94
N VAL A 344 -32.20 21.83 18.36
CA VAL A 344 -33.53 21.37 18.79
C VAL A 344 -34.01 22.14 20.03
N ALA A 345 -33.15 22.34 21.03
CA ALA A 345 -33.49 23.12 22.21
C ALA A 345 -33.85 24.57 21.87
N ALA A 346 -33.06 25.23 20.99
CA ALA A 346 -33.35 26.57 20.50
C ALA A 346 -34.68 26.63 19.73
N LEU A 347 -34.99 25.61 18.94
CA LEU A 347 -36.27 25.48 18.23
C LEU A 347 -37.46 25.39 19.21
N ILE A 348 -37.35 24.53 20.23
CA ILE A 348 -38.38 24.38 21.28
C ILE A 348 -38.60 25.71 22.01
N ILE A 349 -37.51 26.40 22.40
CA ILE A 349 -37.59 27.72 23.04
C ILE A 349 -38.29 28.73 22.12
N GLY A 350 -37.95 28.74 20.82
CA GLY A 350 -38.61 29.59 19.83
C GLY A 350 -40.12 29.37 19.76
N VAL A 351 -40.57 28.11 19.77
CA VAL A 351 -42.00 27.74 19.78
C VAL A 351 -42.68 28.18 21.08
N LEU A 352 -42.05 27.96 22.24
CA LEU A 352 -42.59 28.40 23.54
C LEU A 352 -42.72 29.92 23.64
N LEU A 353 -41.74 30.68 23.13
CA LEU A 353 -41.79 32.14 23.10
C LEU A 353 -42.85 32.66 22.12
N ALA A 354 -43.00 32.02 20.96
CA ALA A 354 -44.01 32.40 19.98
C ALA A 354 -45.44 32.10 20.45
N SER A 355 -45.66 30.98 21.13
CA SER A 355 -46.96 30.61 21.70
C SER A 355 -47.38 31.52 22.85
N ARG A 356 -46.46 31.85 23.78
CA ARG A 356 -46.72 32.82 24.86
C ARG A 356 -47.19 34.18 24.36
N ARG A 357 -46.60 34.66 23.26
CA ARG A 357 -46.97 35.93 22.62
C ARG A 357 -48.35 35.92 21.96
N ARG A 358 -48.87 34.75 21.58
CA ARG A 358 -50.24 34.61 21.04
C ARG A 358 -51.30 34.57 22.14
N SER A 359 -50.91 34.18 23.36
CA SER A 359 -51.80 34.08 24.53
C SER A 359 -51.90 35.36 25.37
N GLU A 360 -51.14 36.42 25.07
CA GLU A 360 -51.38 37.74 25.66
C GLU A 360 -52.63 38.37 25.02
N PRO A 361 -53.71 38.66 25.79
CA PRO A 361 -54.91 39.28 25.24
C PRO A 361 -54.57 40.70 24.75
N GLN A 362 -54.97 41.00 23.52
CA GLN A 362 -55.01 42.38 23.03
C GLN A 362 -56.03 43.15 23.86
N CYS A 363 -55.58 43.89 24.89
CA CYS A 363 -56.39 44.98 25.45
C CYS A 363 -56.65 45.98 24.32
N ARG A 364 -57.89 46.02 23.84
CA ARG A 364 -58.42 47.10 23.00
C ARG A 364 -58.68 48.34 23.83
#